data_AF-A0A6A6Z9P5-F1
#
_entry.id   AF-A0A6A6Z9P5-F1
#
_cell.length_a   1.000
_cell.length_b   1.000
_cell.length_c   1.000
_cell.angle_alpha   90.00
_cell.angle_beta   90.00
_cell.angle_gamma   90.00
#
_symmetry.space_group_name_H-M   'P 1'
#
loop_
_entity.id
_entity.type
_entity.pdbx_description
1 polymer ?
#
loop_
_entity_poly.entity_id
_entity_poly.type
_entity_poly.pdbx_seq_one_letter_code
_entity_poly.pdbx_strand_id
1 'polypeptide(L)' 'MNVQLRDITVTARDGRVSHLTQVYICGSHVHFFIIADISRNELMFRPRGTRGGGVV' A
#
# COMPACT_ATOMS: atom_id res chain seq x y z
N MET A 1 -10.69 3.40 -1.55
CA MET A 1 -9.48 2.59 -1.83
C MET A 1 -9.76 1.12 -1.55
N ASN A 2 -10.70 0.53 -2.29
CA ASN A 2 -11.10 -0.86 -2.03
C ASN A 2 -10.01 -1.81 -2.51
N VAL A 3 -9.84 -2.95 -1.83
CA VAL A 3 -8.74 -3.88 -2.12
C VAL A 3 -9.24 -5.31 -2.18
N GLN A 4 -8.82 -6.02 -3.22
CA GLN A 4 -8.97 -7.47 -3.34
C GLN A 4 -7.61 -8.11 -3.09
N LEU A 5 -7.56 -9.03 -2.13
CA LEU A 5 -6.36 -9.78 -1.79
C LEU A 5 -6.61 -11.28 -1.99
N ARG A 6 -5.56 -12.00 -2.34
CA ARG A 6 -5.56 -13.46 -2.46
C ARG A 6 -4.41 -14.05 -1.67
N ASP A 7 -4.62 -15.27 -1.18
CA ASP A 7 -3.66 -16.03 -0.39
C ASP A 7 -3.06 -15.21 0.76
N ILE A 8 -3.93 -14.79 1.68
CA ILE A 8 -3.55 -13.89 2.77
C ILE A 8 -3.46 -14.62 4.09
N THR A 9 -2.51 -14.16 4.90
CA THR A 9 -2.44 -14.52 6.31
C THR A 9 -2.95 -13.35 7.13
N VAL A 10 -4.03 -13.54 7.87
CA VAL A 10 -4.63 -12.52 8.72
C VAL A 10 -4.27 -12.81 10.17
N THR A 11 -3.81 -11.78 10.86
CA THR A 11 -3.67 -11.80 12.33
C THR A 11 -4.77 -10.93 12.91
N ALA A 12 -5.70 -11.56 13.64
CA ALA A 12 -6.76 -10.85 14.33
C ALA A 12 -6.23 -10.13 15.58
N ARG A 13 -7.01 -9.20 16.15
CA ARG A 13 -6.59 -8.39 17.31
C ARG A 13 -6.30 -9.24 18.54
N ASP A 14 -6.95 -10.40 18.67
CA ASP A 14 -6.72 -11.39 19.71
C ASP A 14 -5.44 -12.23 19.47
N GLY A 15 -4.69 -11.95 18.40
CA GLY A 15 -3.44 -12.59 18.06
C GLY A 15 -3.59 -13.90 17.28
N ARG A 16 -4.81 -14.34 16.99
CA ARG A 16 -5.03 -15.56 16.20
C ARG A 16 -4.68 -15.33 14.75
N VAL A 17 -3.95 -16.29 14.18
CA VAL A 17 -3.53 -16.28 12.78
C VAL A 17 -4.40 -17.24 11.98
N SER A 18 -4.91 -16.78 10.85
CA SER A 18 -5.69 -17.58 9.91
C SER A 18 -5.28 -17.32 8.47
N HIS A 19 -5.44 -18.34 7.64
CA HIS A 19 -5.18 -18.24 6.20
C HIS A 19 -6.50 -18.12 5.46
N LEU A 20 -6.60 -17.13 4.57
CA LEU A 20 -7.77 -16.87 3.75
C LEU A 20 -7.37 -16.83 2.28
N THR A 21 -8.14 -17.52 1.43
CA THR A 21 -7.82 -17.67 0.02
C THR A 21 -8.13 -16.42 -0.80
N GLN A 22 -9.25 -15.74 -0.53
CA GLN A 22 -9.62 -14.50 -1.19
C GLN A 22 -10.47 -13.62 -0.29
N VAL A 23 -10.12 -12.33 -0.21
CA VAL A 23 -10.84 -11.35 0.62
C VAL A 23 -10.98 -10.03 -0.11
N TYR A 24 -12.10 -9.36 0.12
CA TYR A 24 -12.34 -7.98 -0.31
C TYR A 24 -12.52 -7.07 0.89
N ILE A 25 -11.82 -5.93 0.89
CA ILE A 25 -11.90 -4.92 1.94
C ILE A 25 -12.38 -3.62 1.31
N CYS A 26 -13.47 -3.07 1.87
CA CYS A 26 -13.91 -1.73 1.56
C CYS A 26 -12.86 -0.72 2.06
N GLY A 27 -12.44 0.18 1.19
CA GLY A 27 -11.30 1.05 1.43
C GLY A 27 -11.44 2.05 2.55
N SER A 28 -12.66 2.33 2.99
CA SER A 28 -12.92 3.18 4.17
C SER A 28 -12.44 2.54 5.47
N HIS A 29 -12.27 1.22 5.51
CA HIS A 29 -11.77 0.49 6.68
C HIS A 29 -10.25 0.30 6.67
N VAL A 30 -9.55 0.79 5.64
CA VAL A 30 -8.09 0.63 5.55
C VAL A 30 -7.39 1.88 6.05
N HIS A 31 -6.52 1.70 7.04
CA HIS A 31 -5.76 2.80 7.63
C HIS A 31 -4.47 3.10 6.88
N PHE A 32 -3.70 2.08 6.53
CA PHE A 32 -2.44 2.24 5.81
C PHE A 32 -2.11 0.97 5.03
N PHE A 33 -1.28 1.13 3.99
CA PHE A 33 -0.69 0.02 3.25
C PHE A 33 0.81 0.06 3.43
N ILE A 34 1.39 -1.07 3.80
CA ILE A 34 2.81 -1.29 3.71
C ILE A 34 3.00 -2.07 2.41
N ILE A 35 3.58 -1.40 1.42
CA ILE A 35 3.87 -2.01 0.13
C ILE A 35 5.28 -2.56 0.21
N ALA A 36 5.48 -3.78 -0.30
CA ALA A 36 6.83 -4.30 -0.49
C ALA A 36 7.65 -3.35 -1.36
N ASP A 37 8.97 -3.39 -1.26
CA ASP A 37 9.83 -2.48 -2.02
C ASP A 37 9.88 -2.89 -3.50
N ILE A 38 8.86 -2.52 -4.27
CA ILE A 38 8.76 -2.87 -5.70
C ILE A 38 8.58 -1.65 -6.60
N SER A 39 8.74 -0.42 -6.09
CA SER A 39 8.52 0.78 -6.91
C SER A 39 9.19 2.07 -6.43
N ARG A 40 10.40 2.04 -5.87
CA ARG A 40 11.22 3.28 -5.72
C ARG A 40 11.49 4.01 -7.06
N ASN A 41 11.30 3.35 -8.20
CA ASN A 41 11.42 3.94 -9.54
C ASN A 41 10.07 4.23 -10.22
N GLU A 42 8.92 3.84 -9.66
CA GLU A 42 7.67 4.16 -10.34
C GLU A 42 7.35 5.64 -10.22
N LEU A 43 6.86 6.19 -11.33
CA LEU A 43 6.48 7.60 -11.56
C LEU A 43 5.58 8.22 -10.49
N MET A 44 5.05 7.42 -9.56
CA MET A 44 4.14 7.82 -8.49
C MET A 44 4.86 8.47 -7.29
N PHE A 45 6.18 8.28 -7.13
CA PHE A 45 6.94 8.88 -6.01
C PHE A 45 7.70 10.16 -6.37
N ARG A 46 7.65 10.63 -7.63
CA ARG A 46 8.27 11.90 -8.02
C ARG A 46 7.24 13.03 -7.91
N PRO A 47 7.37 13.98 -6.96
CA PRO A 47 6.55 15.18 -6.97
C PRO A 47 6.87 15.95 -8.25
N ARG A 48 5.94 15.99 -9.21
CA ARG A 48 6.02 16.90 -10.36
C ARG A 48 5.72 18.32 -9.88
N GLY A 49 6.72 18.97 -9.29
CA GLY A 49 6.66 20.34 -8.80
C GLY A 49 7.92 21.11 -9.19
N THR A 50 7.77 21.95 -10.22
CA THR A 50 8.72 22.93 -10.77
C THR A 50 9.15 23.99 -9.75
N ARG A 51 10.47 24.28 -9.69
CA ARG A 51 11.17 25.52 -9.25
C ARG A 51 12.67 25.23 -9.45
N GLY A 52 13.44 25.82 -10.35
CA GLY A 52 13.56 27.25 -10.69
C GLY A 52 14.83 27.81 -10.04
N GLY A 53 15.93 27.90 -10.81
CA GLY A 53 17.23 28.53 -10.46
C GLY A 53 18.24 27.57 -9.81
N GLY A 54 19.43 27.28 -10.33
CA GLY A 54 20.34 28.01 -11.21
C GLY A 54 21.46 28.62 -10.36
N VAL A 55 22.68 28.07 -10.40
CA VAL A 55 23.95 28.78 -10.16
C VAL A 55 25.15 27.92 -10.56
N VAL A 56 25.89 28.47 -11.54
CA VAL A 56 27.31 28.32 -11.95
C VAL A 56 27.98 26.95 -11.98
#